data_AF-A0A9D6BQM3-F1
#
_entry.id   AF-A0A9D6BQM3-F1
#
_cell.length_a   1.000
_cell.length_b   1.000
_cell.length_c   1.000
_cell.angle_alpha   90.00
_cell.angle_beta   90.00
_cell.angle_gamma   90.00
#
_symmetry.space_group_name_H-M   'P 1'
#
loop_
_entity.id
_entity.type
_entity.pdbx_description
1 polymer ?
#
loop_
_entity_poly.entity_id
_entity_poly.type
_entity_poly.pdbx_seq_one_letter_code
_entity_poly.pdbx_strand_id
1 'polypeptide(L)'
;MKLEDAIAEIKRRTDLVQVIGRTVKLKKQGPSYLGLCPFHAEKSPSFNVRPDKGFFKCFGCGASGDVFSFLEKQSGQLFMDIVRQLAAEHGIVIQGNAKTRVDHLSLDALERDQSYFLANLKDEPLRYLTQVRRYPTEFIEKMGLGFGANSDSLFHSRITIPIRNPRGQIIGFGGRIFGNLEKTRPKYVNSSSSEVYDKSQTLYGLYESLPLIKKQSRVMVVEGYFDVMAFLASGIPAVAPCGTSLTQGHASLIQKYTQEVVLCFDRDPAGVAAQEKALLLFLANGFQVRTAEMLDKDPDSLWQKGEYETLKGLLSNAKDAVQVRIEQASSDGMIGVHARIQALQALLPVLSVHPDPLVNRQYVRLASSILKEDERVLIQSVLKARPGALPKAAAPISREIARVVWSASEKLLFAAFVQHPALVHEASDIVAELNSDFAFFMDRVMELPNQKGWSDIVLPRHSTVVYQLKEVNVSEISRQEAELILQGWRLRVQKKKKNAWLSEQHKRLLQASSEGNLQEVRDTLKSQTGALKQGWT
;
A
#
# COMPACT_ATOMS: atom_id res chain seq x y z
N MET A 1 0.75 -9.31 -37.21
CA MET A 1 1.60 -10.30 -36.49
C MET A 1 0.82 -10.87 -35.32
N LYS A 2 1.06 -12.13 -34.94
CA LYS A 2 0.55 -12.67 -33.67
C LYS A 2 1.19 -11.91 -32.51
N LEU A 3 0.51 -11.87 -31.36
CA LEU A 3 0.95 -11.09 -30.19
C LEU A 3 2.37 -11.47 -29.72
N GLU A 4 2.71 -12.76 -29.72
CA GLU A 4 4.03 -13.25 -29.30
C GLU A 4 5.15 -12.74 -30.20
N ASP A 5 4.95 -12.83 -31.51
CA ASP A 5 5.89 -12.31 -32.50
C ASP A 5 6.00 -10.78 -32.40
N ALA A 6 4.87 -10.10 -32.15
CA ALA A 6 4.84 -8.65 -31.99
C ALA A 6 5.63 -8.22 -30.75
N ILE A 7 5.49 -8.91 -29.61
CA ILE A 7 6.24 -8.61 -28.38
C ILE A 7 7.74 -8.81 -28.61
N ALA A 8 8.15 -9.91 -29.24
CA ALA A 8 9.56 -10.16 -29.55
C ALA A 8 10.13 -9.06 -30.48
N GLU A 9 9.36 -8.67 -31.50
CA GLU A 9 9.76 -7.63 -32.43
C GLU A 9 9.80 -6.24 -31.80
N ILE A 10 8.88 -5.92 -30.89
CA ILE A 10 8.92 -4.69 -30.08
C ILE A 10 10.21 -4.67 -29.26
N LYS A 11 10.52 -5.73 -28.51
CA LYS A 11 11.77 -5.80 -27.71
C LYS A 11 13.02 -5.58 -28.55
N ARG A 12 13.02 -6.09 -29.78
CA ARG A 12 14.14 -5.94 -30.72
C ARG A 12 14.28 -4.51 -31.24
N ARG A 13 13.17 -3.80 -31.44
CA ARG A 13 13.15 -2.43 -31.99
C ARG A 13 13.23 -1.34 -30.93
N THR A 14 12.88 -1.63 -29.68
CA THR A 14 12.90 -0.66 -28.59
C THR A 14 14.28 -0.58 -27.94
N ASP A 15 14.89 0.60 -27.97
CA ASP A 15 16.12 0.86 -27.23
C ASP A 15 15.82 1.05 -25.73
N LEU A 16 16.18 0.04 -24.94
CA LEU A 16 15.98 0.03 -23.49
C LEU A 16 16.68 1.20 -22.78
N VAL A 17 17.88 1.58 -23.22
CA VAL A 17 18.63 2.68 -22.58
C VAL A 17 17.95 4.01 -22.87
N GLN A 18 17.42 4.19 -24.08
CA GLN A 18 16.68 5.40 -24.44
C GLN A 18 15.38 5.51 -23.64
N VAL A 19 14.62 4.42 -23.53
CA VAL A 19 13.36 4.41 -22.76
C VAL A 19 13.60 4.75 -21.29
N ILE A 20 14.58 4.11 -20.65
CA ILE A 20 14.93 4.37 -19.25
C ILE A 20 15.49 5.79 -19.09
N GLY A 21 16.30 6.24 -20.06
CA GLY A 21 16.92 7.55 -20.08
C GLY A 21 15.95 8.73 -20.07
N ARG A 22 14.66 8.50 -20.40
CA ARG A 22 13.60 9.52 -20.31
C ARG A 22 13.36 10.01 -18.88
N THR A 23 13.73 9.20 -17.89
CA THR A 23 13.38 9.43 -16.48
C THR A 23 14.54 9.22 -15.52
N VAL A 24 15.53 8.42 -15.90
CA VAL A 24 16.73 8.17 -15.10
C VAL A 24 17.95 8.71 -15.83
N LYS A 25 18.76 9.53 -15.16
CA LYS A 25 20.05 9.97 -15.69
C LYS A 25 21.05 8.80 -15.65
N LEU A 26 21.32 8.21 -16.80
CA LEU A 26 22.22 7.07 -16.96
C LEU A 26 23.63 7.50 -17.36
N LYS A 27 24.65 6.88 -16.76
CA LYS A 27 26.07 7.03 -17.12
C LYS A 27 26.60 5.70 -17.66
N LYS A 28 27.24 5.73 -18.82
CA LYS A 28 27.84 4.53 -19.43
C LYS A 28 29.04 4.05 -18.61
N GLN A 29 29.09 2.76 -18.31
CA GLN A 29 30.18 2.09 -17.61
C GLN A 29 30.42 0.71 -18.23
N GLY A 30 31.40 0.62 -19.13
CA GLY A 30 31.66 -0.59 -19.91
C GLY A 30 30.46 -0.98 -20.79
N PRO A 31 30.01 -2.25 -20.77
CA PRO A 31 28.83 -2.69 -21.53
C PRO A 31 27.49 -2.32 -20.88
N SER A 32 27.51 -1.66 -19.71
CA SER A 32 26.32 -1.36 -18.92
C SER A 32 26.12 0.15 -18.77
N TYR A 33 24.93 0.54 -18.33
CA TYR A 33 24.62 1.91 -17.92
C TYR A 33 24.20 1.91 -16.45
N LEU A 34 24.67 2.89 -15.67
CA LEU A 34 24.43 3.00 -14.25
C LEU A 34 23.68 4.30 -13.92
N GLY A 35 22.72 4.25 -12.99
CA GLY A 35 21.98 5.42 -12.51
C GLY A 35 21.39 5.21 -11.11
N LEU A 36 20.69 6.24 -10.62
CA LEU A 36 19.86 6.12 -9.42
C LEU A 36 18.56 5.39 -9.76
N CYS A 37 18.12 4.51 -8.89
CA CYS A 37 16.92 3.73 -9.09
C CYS A 37 15.67 4.62 -9.02
N PRO A 38 14.76 4.56 -10.01
CA PRO A 38 13.53 5.32 -9.98
C PRO A 38 12.46 4.69 -9.04
N PHE A 39 12.70 3.49 -8.53
CA PHE A 39 11.72 2.71 -7.77
C PHE A 39 11.93 2.75 -6.26
N HIS A 40 13.06 3.28 -5.78
CA HIS A 40 13.32 3.49 -4.36
C HIS A 40 14.29 4.65 -4.17
N ALA A 41 14.19 5.33 -3.03
CA ALA A 41 15.06 6.45 -2.72
C ALA A 41 16.46 5.94 -2.31
N GLU A 42 17.49 6.36 -3.05
CA GLU A 42 18.89 6.06 -2.75
C GLU A 42 19.80 7.24 -3.10
N LYS A 43 20.97 7.30 -2.46
CA LYS A 43 22.00 8.33 -2.73
C LYS A 43 23.15 7.82 -3.59
N SER A 44 23.32 6.50 -3.68
CA SER A 44 24.37 5.85 -4.45
C SER A 44 23.75 5.11 -5.63
N PRO A 45 24.29 5.21 -6.86
CA PRO A 45 23.74 4.53 -8.03
C PRO A 45 23.76 3.01 -7.88
N SER A 46 22.59 2.36 -7.77
CA SER A 46 22.48 0.90 -7.77
C SER A 46 21.71 0.35 -8.97
N PHE A 47 21.21 1.21 -9.86
CA PHE A 47 20.40 0.85 -11.00
C PHE A 47 21.27 0.58 -12.24
N ASN A 48 21.35 -0.68 -12.67
CA ASN A 48 22.16 -1.13 -13.80
C ASN A 48 21.29 -1.53 -14.98
N VAL A 49 21.64 -1.09 -16.19
CA VAL A 49 20.96 -1.40 -17.46
C VAL A 49 21.93 -2.08 -18.41
N ARG A 50 21.52 -3.22 -18.96
CA ARG A 50 22.27 -4.05 -19.92
C ARG A 50 21.53 -4.07 -21.26
N PRO A 51 21.81 -3.13 -22.19
CA PRO A 51 21.14 -3.10 -23.50
C PRO A 51 21.43 -4.35 -24.32
N ASP A 52 22.64 -4.90 -24.23
CA ASP A 52 23.07 -6.12 -24.91
C ASP A 52 22.21 -7.34 -24.55
N LYS A 53 21.68 -7.35 -23.32
CA LYS A 53 20.83 -8.43 -22.79
C LYS A 53 19.36 -8.02 -22.64
N GLY A 54 19.00 -6.79 -22.99
CA GLY A 54 17.64 -6.28 -22.94
C GLY A 54 17.00 -6.23 -21.55
N PHE A 55 17.77 -6.08 -20.46
CA PHE A 55 17.23 -6.00 -19.10
C PHE A 55 17.88 -4.93 -18.22
N PHE A 56 17.19 -4.55 -17.15
CA PHE A 56 17.72 -3.75 -16.05
C PHE A 56 17.67 -4.51 -14.72
N LYS A 57 18.53 -4.13 -13.78
CA LYS A 57 18.54 -4.64 -12.40
C LYS A 57 19.01 -3.56 -11.42
N CYS A 58 18.26 -3.37 -10.35
CA CYS A 58 18.64 -2.55 -9.21
C CYS A 58 19.21 -3.45 -8.10
N PHE A 59 20.44 -3.18 -7.67
CA PHE A 59 21.09 -3.92 -6.60
C PHE A 59 20.69 -3.44 -5.19
N GLY A 60 20.04 -2.28 -5.07
CA GLY A 60 19.49 -1.77 -3.80
C GLY A 60 18.14 -2.40 -3.44
N CYS A 61 17.13 -2.28 -4.31
CA CYS A 61 15.77 -2.76 -4.04
C CYS A 61 15.39 -4.08 -4.74
N GLY A 62 16.28 -4.65 -5.55
CA GLY A 62 16.03 -5.90 -6.27
C GLY A 62 15.15 -5.79 -7.52
N ALA A 63 14.61 -4.59 -7.83
CA ALA A 63 13.81 -4.38 -9.03
C ALA A 63 14.58 -4.78 -10.30
N SER A 64 13.97 -5.62 -11.14
CA SER A 64 14.57 -6.08 -12.40
C SER A 64 13.50 -6.36 -13.45
N GLY A 65 13.91 -6.42 -14.71
CA GLY A 65 13.05 -6.79 -15.82
C GLY A 65 13.48 -6.20 -17.16
N ASP A 66 12.61 -6.32 -18.16
CA ASP A 66 12.78 -5.77 -19.51
C ASP A 66 12.15 -4.38 -19.67
N VAL A 67 12.04 -3.89 -20.90
CA VAL A 67 11.43 -2.58 -21.21
C VAL A 67 9.97 -2.48 -20.77
N PHE A 68 9.20 -3.56 -20.88
CA PHE A 68 7.81 -3.60 -20.42
C PHE A 68 7.75 -3.54 -18.90
N SER A 69 8.55 -4.37 -18.24
CA SER A 69 8.65 -4.40 -16.77
C SER A 69 9.05 -3.04 -16.20
N PHE A 70 9.93 -2.31 -16.89
CA PHE A 70 10.33 -0.96 -16.51
C PHE A 70 9.15 0.02 -16.60
N LEU A 71 8.48 0.04 -17.77
CA LEU A 71 7.36 0.94 -18.02
C LEU A 71 6.17 0.63 -17.09
N GLU A 72 5.84 -0.65 -16.86
CA GLU A 72 4.81 -1.05 -15.90
C GLU A 72 5.10 -0.52 -14.49
N LYS A 73 6.35 -0.67 -14.02
CA LYS A 73 6.76 -0.20 -12.70
C LYS A 73 6.82 1.33 -12.61
N GLN A 74 7.08 2.01 -13.72
CA GLN A 74 7.24 3.46 -13.77
C GLN A 74 5.91 4.21 -13.94
N SER A 75 5.11 3.83 -14.94
CA SER A 75 3.88 4.52 -15.29
C SER A 75 2.65 3.92 -14.61
N GLY A 76 2.75 2.67 -14.14
CA GLY A 76 1.61 1.90 -13.65
C GLY A 76 0.62 1.51 -14.76
N GLN A 77 0.99 1.67 -16.03
CA GLN A 77 0.17 1.25 -17.18
C GLN A 77 0.05 -0.28 -17.25
N LEU A 78 -1.03 -0.74 -17.85
CA LEU A 78 -1.24 -2.17 -18.11
C LEU A 78 -0.24 -2.67 -19.15
N PHE A 79 0.25 -3.90 -19.00
CA PHE A 79 1.13 -4.55 -19.97
C PHE A 79 0.64 -4.39 -21.41
N MET A 80 -0.64 -4.65 -21.66
CA MET A 80 -1.22 -4.58 -23.02
C MET A 80 -1.29 -3.15 -23.57
N ASP A 81 -1.42 -2.14 -22.71
CA ASP A 81 -1.39 -0.74 -23.14
C ASP A 81 0.02 -0.33 -23.54
N ILE A 82 1.03 -0.78 -22.78
CA ILE A 82 2.44 -0.56 -23.12
C ILE A 82 2.79 -1.31 -24.42
N VAL A 83 2.32 -2.54 -24.58
CA VAL A 83 2.50 -3.30 -25.83
C VAL A 83 1.88 -2.56 -27.01
N ARG A 84 0.65 -2.05 -26.89
CA ARG A 84 0.00 -1.27 -27.96
C ARG A 84 0.74 0.05 -28.24
N GLN A 85 1.17 0.74 -27.19
CA GLN A 85 1.92 1.99 -27.30
C GLN A 85 3.23 1.76 -28.06
N LEU A 86 4.06 0.82 -27.60
CA LEU A 86 5.34 0.52 -28.24
C LEU A 86 5.16 -0.11 -29.63
N ALA A 87 4.10 -0.89 -29.84
CA ALA A 87 3.74 -1.39 -31.17
C ALA A 87 3.42 -0.24 -32.13
N ALA A 88 2.63 0.75 -31.68
CA ALA A 88 2.31 1.93 -32.46
C ALA A 88 3.56 2.79 -32.73
N GLU A 89 4.42 3.00 -31.73
CA GLU A 89 5.71 3.71 -31.88
C GLU A 89 6.62 3.06 -32.95
N HIS A 90 6.53 1.73 -33.12
CA HIS A 90 7.36 0.97 -34.06
C HIS A 90 6.64 0.51 -35.34
N GLY A 91 5.39 0.95 -35.56
CA GLY A 91 4.58 0.57 -36.72
C GLY A 91 4.24 -0.94 -36.81
N ILE A 92 4.20 -1.63 -35.67
CA ILE A 92 3.91 -3.07 -35.59
C ILE A 92 2.40 -3.27 -35.49
N VAL A 93 1.81 -3.89 -36.52
CA VAL A 93 0.38 -4.22 -36.54
C VAL A 93 0.15 -5.59 -35.88
N ILE A 94 -0.51 -5.58 -34.73
CA ILE A 94 -0.93 -6.78 -34.01
C ILE A 94 -2.25 -7.27 -34.62
N GLN A 95 -2.28 -8.51 -35.14
CA GLN A 95 -3.49 -9.10 -35.72
C GLN A 95 -4.43 -9.52 -34.59
N GLY A 96 -5.68 -9.03 -34.64
CA GLY A 96 -6.71 -9.21 -33.60
C GLY A 96 -6.82 -7.98 -32.69
N ASN A 97 -7.65 -7.02 -33.07
CA ASN A 97 -8.17 -6.00 -32.14
C ASN A 97 -9.33 -5.21 -32.78
N ALA A 98 -10.56 -5.61 -32.47
CA ALA A 98 -11.70 -4.69 -32.50
C ALA A 98 -11.88 -4.13 -31.09
N LYS A 99 -11.62 -2.83 -30.93
CA LYS A 99 -12.07 -1.93 -29.85
C LYS A 99 -12.40 -2.57 -28.49
N THR A 100 -11.47 -2.57 -27.54
CA THR A 100 -11.85 -2.56 -26.11
C THR A 100 -12.19 -1.13 -25.71
N ARG A 101 -13.49 -0.87 -25.56
CA ARG A 101 -14.00 0.19 -24.67
C ARG A 101 -13.25 0.06 -23.34
N VAL A 102 -12.85 1.19 -22.77
CA VAL A 102 -12.45 1.27 -21.37
C VAL A 102 -13.71 1.00 -20.56
N ASP A 103 -14.11 -0.26 -20.44
CA ASP A 103 -15.12 -0.65 -19.48
C ASP A 103 -14.46 -0.49 -18.11
N HIS A 104 -15.02 0.40 -17.29
CA HIS A 104 -14.82 0.30 -15.86
C HIS A 104 -15.05 -1.18 -15.48
N LEU A 105 -14.08 -1.83 -14.82
CA LEU A 105 -14.24 -3.19 -14.31
C LEU A 105 -15.39 -3.19 -13.30
N SER A 106 -16.61 -3.35 -13.79
CA SER A 106 -17.81 -3.49 -12.99
C SER A 106 -17.88 -4.93 -12.48
N LEU A 107 -18.58 -5.12 -11.36
CA LEU A 107 -18.80 -6.46 -10.80
C LEU A 107 -19.49 -7.37 -11.84
N ASP A 108 -20.44 -6.85 -12.61
CA ASP A 108 -21.14 -7.60 -13.67
C ASP A 108 -20.21 -8.04 -14.80
N ALA A 109 -19.16 -7.26 -15.12
CA ALA A 109 -18.15 -7.68 -16.09
C ALA A 109 -17.31 -8.84 -15.55
N LEU A 110 -16.89 -8.74 -14.28
CA LEU A 110 -16.12 -9.78 -13.61
C LEU A 110 -16.91 -11.09 -13.44
N GLU A 111 -18.21 -11.01 -13.20
CA GLU A 111 -19.08 -12.20 -13.14
C GLU A 111 -19.25 -12.88 -14.52
N ARG A 112 -19.32 -12.10 -15.60
CA ARG A 112 -19.30 -12.63 -16.97
C ARG A 112 -17.96 -13.31 -17.29
N ASP A 113 -16.85 -12.69 -16.91
CA ASP A 113 -15.51 -13.27 -17.06
C ASP A 113 -15.38 -14.59 -16.27
N GLN A 114 -15.89 -14.64 -15.03
CA GLN A 114 -15.94 -15.87 -14.24
C GLN A 114 -16.70 -16.98 -14.97
N SER A 115 -17.89 -16.66 -15.48
CA SER A 115 -18.73 -17.63 -16.20
C SER A 115 -18.01 -18.17 -17.43
N TYR A 116 -17.31 -17.30 -18.17
CA TYR A 116 -16.46 -17.69 -19.28
C TYR A 116 -15.32 -18.62 -18.84
N PHE A 117 -14.60 -18.29 -17.77
CA PHE A 117 -13.48 -19.12 -17.31
C PHE A 117 -13.92 -20.49 -16.82
N LEU A 118 -15.05 -20.59 -16.11
CA LEU A 118 -15.63 -21.87 -15.68
C LEU A 118 -15.99 -22.75 -16.88
N ALA A 119 -16.67 -22.18 -17.89
CA ALA A 119 -17.08 -22.91 -19.08
C ALA A 119 -15.90 -23.44 -19.91
N ASN A 120 -14.71 -22.87 -19.72
CA ASN A 120 -13.47 -23.24 -20.41
C ASN A 120 -12.56 -24.16 -19.60
N LEU A 121 -12.86 -24.46 -18.33
CA LEU A 121 -12.09 -25.41 -17.52
C LEU A 121 -12.52 -26.85 -17.84
N LYS A 122 -11.89 -27.43 -18.86
CA LYS A 122 -12.18 -28.78 -19.37
C LYS A 122 -10.89 -29.45 -19.81
N ASP A 123 -10.96 -30.76 -20.10
CA ASP A 123 -9.84 -31.55 -20.62
C ASP A 123 -8.55 -31.42 -19.79
N GLU A 124 -7.43 -31.03 -20.41
CA GLU A 124 -6.11 -30.97 -19.79
C GLU A 124 -6.04 -30.00 -18.59
N PRO A 125 -6.51 -28.73 -18.67
CA PRO A 125 -6.61 -27.85 -17.51
C PRO A 125 -7.36 -28.45 -16.31
N LEU A 126 -8.47 -29.15 -16.57
CA LEU A 126 -9.24 -29.80 -15.50
C LEU A 126 -8.49 -30.99 -14.92
N ARG A 127 -7.91 -31.86 -15.77
CA ARG A 127 -7.09 -33.00 -15.32
C ARG A 127 -5.87 -32.55 -14.53
N TYR A 128 -5.29 -31.41 -14.88
CA TYR A 128 -4.20 -30.83 -14.09
C TYR A 128 -4.65 -30.48 -12.67
N LEU A 129 -5.84 -29.89 -12.49
CA LEU A 129 -6.34 -29.59 -11.16
C LEU A 129 -6.74 -30.86 -10.38
N THR A 130 -7.35 -31.84 -11.04
CA THR A 130 -7.85 -33.05 -10.36
C THR A 130 -6.79 -34.12 -10.14
N GLN A 131 -5.83 -34.29 -11.06
CA GLN A 131 -4.85 -35.39 -11.02
C GLN A 131 -3.47 -34.94 -10.59
N VAL A 132 -3.01 -33.77 -11.06
CA VAL A 132 -1.69 -33.22 -10.69
C VAL A 132 -1.77 -32.47 -9.37
N ARG A 133 -2.70 -31.51 -9.26
CA ARG A 133 -2.94 -30.76 -8.02
C ARG A 133 -3.76 -31.53 -6.99
N ARG A 134 -4.45 -32.59 -7.41
CA ARG A 134 -5.25 -33.49 -6.55
C ARG A 134 -6.36 -32.79 -5.76
N TYR A 135 -6.95 -31.73 -6.32
CA TYR A 135 -8.15 -31.14 -5.73
C TYR A 135 -9.41 -31.87 -6.20
N PRO A 136 -10.35 -32.22 -5.30
CA PRO A 136 -11.65 -32.76 -5.69
C PRO A 136 -12.42 -31.78 -6.56
N THR A 137 -13.21 -32.28 -7.52
CA THR A 137 -14.00 -31.45 -8.44
C THR A 137 -14.92 -30.47 -7.68
N GLU A 138 -15.60 -30.93 -6.63
CA GLU A 138 -16.45 -30.08 -5.79
C GLU A 138 -15.67 -28.92 -5.15
N PHE A 139 -14.41 -29.15 -4.77
CA PHE A 139 -13.55 -28.10 -4.23
C PHE A 139 -13.13 -27.11 -5.31
N ILE A 140 -12.79 -27.59 -6.51
CA ILE A 140 -12.46 -26.76 -7.68
C ILE A 140 -13.63 -25.83 -8.02
N GLU A 141 -14.85 -26.37 -8.08
CA GLU A 141 -16.08 -25.63 -8.33
C GLU A 141 -16.37 -24.61 -7.22
N LYS A 142 -16.26 -25.02 -5.95
CA LYS A 142 -16.43 -24.13 -4.80
C LYS A 142 -15.47 -22.95 -4.82
N MET A 143 -14.20 -23.20 -5.13
CA MET A 143 -13.19 -22.14 -5.26
C MET A 143 -13.44 -21.28 -6.51
N GLY A 144 -14.19 -21.79 -7.49
CA GLY A 144 -14.49 -21.11 -8.75
C GLY A 144 -13.29 -21.06 -9.69
N LEU A 145 -12.39 -22.05 -9.63
CA LEU A 145 -11.26 -22.10 -10.54
C LEU A 145 -11.73 -22.25 -11.98
N GLY A 146 -11.05 -21.59 -12.91
CA GLY A 146 -11.41 -21.59 -14.32
C GLY A 146 -10.19 -21.67 -15.24
N PHE A 147 -10.41 -21.49 -16.55
CA PHE A 147 -9.33 -21.47 -17.53
C PHE A 147 -9.49 -20.34 -18.56
N GLY A 148 -8.42 -19.56 -18.72
CA GLY A 148 -8.36 -18.49 -19.72
C GLY A 148 -7.99 -19.00 -21.10
N ALA A 149 -8.97 -19.49 -21.86
CA ALA A 149 -8.74 -19.99 -23.22
C ALA A 149 -8.50 -18.88 -24.26
N ASN A 150 -8.97 -17.65 -24.02
CA ASN A 150 -8.90 -16.56 -24.99
C ASN A 150 -7.45 -16.08 -25.18
N SER A 151 -6.93 -16.10 -26.40
CA SER A 151 -5.58 -15.63 -26.76
C SER A 151 -5.32 -14.17 -26.46
N ASP A 152 -6.38 -13.36 -26.46
CA ASP A 152 -6.31 -11.90 -26.37
C ASP A 152 -6.47 -11.40 -24.93
N SER A 153 -6.63 -12.32 -23.97
CA SER A 153 -6.79 -12.01 -22.55
C SER A 153 -5.46 -12.05 -21.79
N LEU A 154 -5.33 -11.22 -20.75
CA LEU A 154 -4.26 -11.31 -19.74
C LEU A 154 -4.14 -12.73 -19.17
N PHE A 155 -5.28 -13.44 -19.08
CA PHE A 155 -5.37 -14.78 -18.53
C PHE A 155 -5.17 -15.89 -19.56
N HIS A 156 -4.71 -15.56 -20.77
CA HIS A 156 -4.46 -16.56 -21.81
C HIS A 156 -3.53 -17.69 -21.34
N SER A 157 -3.99 -18.93 -21.51
CA SER A 157 -3.29 -20.15 -21.11
C SER A 157 -2.98 -20.17 -19.61
N ARG A 158 -3.93 -19.71 -18.79
CA ARG A 158 -3.81 -19.71 -17.32
C ARG A 158 -4.98 -20.40 -16.64
N ILE A 159 -4.69 -21.12 -15.56
CA ILE A 159 -5.69 -21.42 -14.54
C ILE A 159 -6.06 -20.11 -13.86
N THR A 160 -7.32 -19.71 -13.95
CA THR A 160 -7.85 -18.49 -13.35
C THR A 160 -8.34 -18.76 -11.94
N ILE A 161 -8.02 -17.85 -11.03
CA ILE A 161 -8.28 -17.95 -9.60
C ILE A 161 -9.08 -16.70 -9.21
N PRO A 162 -10.41 -16.80 -9.01
CA PRO A 162 -11.21 -15.63 -8.66
C PRO A 162 -10.82 -15.07 -7.31
N ILE A 163 -10.75 -13.75 -7.22
CA ILE A 163 -10.47 -13.01 -6.00
C ILE A 163 -11.78 -12.38 -5.56
N ARG A 164 -12.24 -12.75 -4.37
CA ARG A 164 -13.51 -12.31 -3.80
C ARG A 164 -13.30 -11.28 -2.70
N ASN A 165 -14.20 -10.31 -2.63
CA ASN A 165 -14.32 -9.45 -1.45
C ASN A 165 -14.95 -10.24 -0.28
N PRO A 166 -14.99 -9.70 0.95
CA PRO A 166 -15.59 -10.40 2.09
C PRO A 166 -17.09 -10.70 1.96
N ARG A 167 -17.79 -10.09 0.99
CA ARG A 167 -19.20 -10.39 0.67
C ARG A 167 -19.34 -11.51 -0.37
N GLY A 168 -18.24 -12.06 -0.88
CA GLY A 168 -18.22 -13.12 -1.88
C GLY A 168 -18.27 -12.62 -3.33
N GLN A 169 -18.33 -11.31 -3.56
CA GLN A 169 -18.37 -10.75 -4.91
C GLN A 169 -17.00 -10.84 -5.55
N ILE A 170 -16.95 -11.21 -6.83
CA ILE A 170 -15.70 -11.28 -7.60
C ILE A 170 -15.25 -9.86 -7.92
N ILE A 171 -14.05 -9.52 -7.48
CA ILE A 171 -13.45 -8.19 -7.65
C ILE A 171 -12.21 -8.22 -8.56
N GLY A 172 -11.65 -9.41 -8.80
CA GLY A 172 -10.54 -9.58 -9.73
C GLY A 172 -10.17 -11.05 -9.86
N PHE A 173 -9.05 -11.30 -10.53
CA PHE A 173 -8.57 -12.65 -10.80
C PHE A 173 -7.05 -12.73 -10.63
N GLY A 174 -6.58 -13.82 -10.05
CA GLY A 174 -5.24 -14.35 -10.23
C GLY A 174 -5.20 -15.30 -11.42
N GLY A 175 -4.02 -15.49 -12.00
CA GLY A 175 -3.80 -16.36 -13.14
C GLY A 175 -2.48 -17.09 -13.05
N ARG A 176 -2.52 -18.41 -12.92
CA ARG A 176 -1.32 -19.27 -12.98
C ARG A 176 -1.12 -19.80 -14.39
N ILE A 177 0.05 -19.60 -14.98
CA ILE A 177 0.37 -20.15 -16.30
C ILE A 177 0.19 -21.69 -16.31
N PHE A 178 -0.38 -22.19 -17.40
CA PHE A 178 -0.65 -23.59 -17.64
C PHE A 178 0.13 -24.06 -18.88
N GLY A 179 0.71 -25.26 -18.82
CA GLY A 179 1.54 -25.83 -19.88
C GLY A 179 3.00 -25.32 -19.90
N ASN A 180 3.73 -25.62 -20.97
CA ASN A 180 5.18 -25.37 -21.10
C ASN A 180 5.57 -23.92 -21.41
N LEU A 181 4.76 -22.95 -20.98
CA LEU A 181 4.97 -21.52 -21.25
C LEU A 181 5.66 -20.78 -20.07
N GLU A 182 6.05 -21.50 -19.01
CA GLU A 182 6.70 -20.94 -17.82
C GLU A 182 8.04 -20.25 -18.10
N LYS A 183 8.76 -20.65 -19.16
CA LYS A 183 10.08 -20.11 -19.48
C LYS A 183 10.04 -18.71 -20.12
N THR A 184 8.91 -18.30 -20.67
CA THR A 184 8.79 -17.06 -21.45
C THR A 184 7.79 -16.05 -20.87
N ARG A 185 7.03 -16.44 -19.84
CA ARG A 185 5.97 -15.61 -19.24
C ARG A 185 5.98 -15.73 -17.71
N PRO A 186 5.51 -14.70 -16.96
CA PRO A 186 5.41 -14.77 -15.51
C PRO A 186 4.54 -15.95 -15.05
N LYS A 187 5.00 -16.68 -14.03
CA LYS A 187 4.30 -17.84 -13.46
C LYS A 187 2.90 -17.47 -12.95
N TYR A 188 2.79 -16.32 -12.31
CA TYR A 188 1.54 -15.74 -11.84
C TYR A 188 1.34 -14.32 -12.38
N VAL A 189 0.09 -13.98 -12.67
CA VAL A 189 -0.38 -12.61 -12.95
C VAL A 189 -1.64 -12.35 -12.14
N ASN A 190 -1.90 -11.09 -11.81
CA ASN A 190 -3.14 -10.68 -11.15
C ASN A 190 -3.79 -9.58 -11.97
N SER A 191 -5.11 -9.46 -11.89
CA SER A 191 -5.83 -8.28 -12.34
C SER A 191 -5.14 -7.02 -11.83
N SER A 192 -5.18 -5.96 -12.63
CA SER A 192 -4.70 -4.66 -12.17
C SER A 192 -5.63 -4.06 -11.14
N SER A 193 -5.10 -3.17 -10.30
CA SER A 193 -5.94 -2.46 -9.34
C SER A 193 -7.03 -1.67 -10.07
N SER A 194 -8.22 -1.65 -9.50
CA SER A 194 -9.41 -0.99 -10.05
C SER A 194 -10.22 -0.36 -8.91
N GLU A 195 -11.34 0.29 -9.23
CA GLU A 195 -12.26 0.83 -8.20
C GLU A 195 -12.80 -0.26 -7.26
N VAL A 196 -12.94 -1.49 -7.74
CA VAL A 196 -13.46 -2.62 -6.97
C VAL A 196 -12.37 -3.52 -6.38
N TYR A 197 -11.13 -3.39 -6.84
CA TYR A 197 -10.01 -4.24 -6.43
C TYR A 197 -8.75 -3.45 -6.06
N ASP A 198 -8.46 -3.45 -4.77
CA ASP A 198 -7.22 -2.91 -4.20
C ASP A 198 -6.40 -4.05 -3.58
N LYS A 199 -5.26 -4.38 -4.21
CA LYS A 199 -4.33 -5.41 -3.75
C LYS A 199 -3.79 -5.17 -2.34
N SER A 200 -3.75 -3.92 -1.89
CA SER A 200 -3.27 -3.55 -0.55
C SER A 200 -4.33 -3.70 0.54
N GLN A 201 -5.58 -4.00 0.16
CA GLN A 201 -6.71 -4.17 1.06
C GLN A 201 -7.48 -5.46 0.79
N THR A 202 -6.89 -6.39 0.02
CA THR A 202 -7.55 -7.62 -0.41
C THR A 202 -6.66 -8.82 -0.16
N LEU A 203 -7.22 -9.78 0.58
CA LEU A 203 -6.60 -11.07 0.84
C LEU A 203 -7.39 -12.16 0.11
N TYR A 204 -6.69 -12.94 -0.70
CA TYR A 204 -7.29 -14.14 -1.30
C TYR A 204 -7.60 -15.17 -0.21
N GLY A 205 -8.69 -15.91 -0.39
CA GLY A 205 -9.14 -16.95 0.55
C GLY A 205 -9.89 -16.42 1.76
N LEU A 206 -9.99 -15.09 1.95
CA LEU A 206 -10.63 -14.54 3.14
C LEU A 206 -12.11 -14.92 3.19
N TYR A 207 -12.85 -14.73 2.10
CA TYR A 207 -14.27 -15.06 2.00
C TYR A 207 -14.51 -16.55 2.32
N GLU A 208 -13.72 -17.43 1.69
CA GLU A 208 -13.79 -18.88 1.87
C GLU A 208 -13.38 -19.31 3.29
N SER A 209 -12.50 -18.54 3.92
CA SER A 209 -12.05 -18.77 5.29
C SER A 209 -13.03 -18.28 6.36
N LEU A 210 -13.93 -17.32 6.07
CA LEU A 210 -14.82 -16.73 7.10
C LEU A 210 -15.60 -17.78 7.92
N PRO A 211 -16.20 -18.84 7.35
CA PRO A 211 -16.89 -19.87 8.12
C PRO A 211 -15.96 -20.67 9.03
N LEU A 212 -14.69 -20.85 8.63
CA LEU A 212 -13.68 -21.58 9.38
C LEU A 212 -13.07 -20.70 10.48
N ILE A 213 -12.80 -19.41 10.19
CA ILE A 213 -12.36 -18.41 11.17
C ILE A 213 -13.39 -18.31 12.29
N LYS A 214 -14.69 -18.28 11.96
CA LYS A 214 -15.76 -18.26 12.97
C LYS A 214 -15.71 -19.46 13.94
N LYS A 215 -15.25 -20.63 13.47
CA LYS A 215 -15.16 -21.85 14.28
C LYS A 215 -13.84 -21.96 15.05
N GLN A 216 -12.73 -21.54 14.44
CA GLN A 216 -11.38 -21.78 14.95
C GLN A 216 -10.74 -20.54 15.58
N SER A 217 -11.37 -19.37 15.42
CA SER A 217 -10.93 -18.07 15.94
C SER A 217 -9.49 -17.68 15.55
N ARG A 218 -8.98 -18.20 14.43
CA ARG A 218 -7.63 -17.91 13.91
C ARG A 218 -7.59 -18.08 12.40
N VAL A 219 -6.52 -17.60 11.76
CA VAL A 219 -6.29 -17.74 10.32
C VAL A 219 -4.81 -17.94 9.98
N MET A 220 -4.51 -18.85 9.06
CA MET A 220 -3.17 -19.01 8.48
C MET A 220 -2.89 -17.87 7.50
N VAL A 221 -1.68 -17.31 7.53
CA VAL A 221 -1.20 -16.32 6.56
C VAL A 221 -0.04 -16.94 5.79
N VAL A 222 -0.24 -17.10 4.48
CA VAL A 222 0.67 -17.77 3.55
C VAL A 222 0.99 -16.87 2.34
N GLU A 223 1.90 -17.30 1.47
CA GLU A 223 2.36 -16.49 0.33
C GLU A 223 1.52 -16.67 -0.93
N GLY A 224 1.06 -17.89 -1.22
CA GLY A 224 0.49 -18.26 -2.50
C GLY A 224 -0.99 -18.68 -2.46
N TYR A 225 -1.66 -18.54 -3.61
CA TYR A 225 -3.04 -18.98 -3.80
C TYR A 225 -3.24 -20.49 -3.59
N PHE A 226 -2.28 -21.30 -4.05
CA PHE A 226 -2.37 -22.75 -3.92
C PHE A 226 -2.11 -23.22 -2.49
N ASP A 227 -1.32 -22.51 -1.71
CA ASP A 227 -1.11 -22.81 -0.29
C ASP A 227 -2.38 -22.55 0.52
N VAL A 228 -3.08 -21.44 0.21
CA VAL A 228 -4.42 -21.17 0.74
C VAL A 228 -5.39 -22.30 0.39
N MET A 229 -5.38 -22.77 -0.85
CA MET A 229 -6.26 -23.87 -1.28
C MET A 229 -5.93 -25.18 -0.56
N ALA A 230 -4.66 -25.51 -0.35
CA ALA A 230 -4.25 -26.70 0.39
C ALA A 230 -4.76 -26.69 1.84
N PHE A 231 -4.67 -25.54 2.52
CA PHE A 231 -5.22 -25.36 3.86
C PHE A 231 -6.75 -25.43 3.87
N LEU A 232 -7.42 -24.71 2.96
CA LEU A 232 -8.89 -24.73 2.87
C LEU A 232 -9.43 -26.13 2.57
N ALA A 233 -8.79 -26.88 1.70
CA ALA A 233 -9.14 -28.27 1.39
C ALA A 233 -8.94 -29.20 2.60
N SER A 234 -8.04 -28.83 3.52
CA SER A 234 -7.81 -29.50 4.81
C SER A 234 -8.70 -28.97 5.95
N GLY A 235 -9.62 -28.05 5.67
CA GLY A 235 -10.52 -27.47 6.68
C GLY A 235 -9.87 -26.41 7.58
N ILE A 236 -8.77 -25.80 7.12
CA ILE A 236 -8.00 -24.80 7.85
C ILE A 236 -8.20 -23.42 7.19
N PRO A 237 -8.60 -22.38 7.95
CA PRO A 237 -8.74 -21.03 7.41
C PRO A 237 -7.36 -20.50 7.00
N ALA A 238 -7.25 -20.01 5.77
CA ALA A 238 -5.99 -19.48 5.23
C ALA A 238 -6.22 -18.30 4.28
N VAL A 239 -5.29 -17.36 4.31
CA VAL A 239 -5.30 -16.17 3.46
C VAL A 239 -3.91 -15.87 2.89
N ALA A 240 -3.87 -15.27 1.71
CA ALA A 240 -2.64 -14.81 1.06
C ALA A 240 -2.82 -13.42 0.45
N PRO A 241 -1.77 -12.57 0.44
CA PRO A 241 -1.78 -11.35 -0.34
C PRO A 241 -1.81 -11.65 -1.84
N CYS A 242 -2.41 -10.77 -2.63
CA CYS A 242 -2.57 -10.99 -4.06
C CYS A 242 -1.31 -10.56 -4.85
N GLY A 243 -0.18 -11.24 -4.62
CA GLY A 243 1.10 -10.98 -5.30
C GLY A 243 1.78 -9.68 -4.85
N THR A 244 1.55 -9.25 -3.61
CA THR A 244 2.16 -8.07 -2.99
C THR A 244 2.67 -8.42 -1.59
N SER A 245 3.50 -7.57 -1.00
CA SER A 245 3.78 -7.68 0.44
C SER A 245 2.52 -7.43 1.27
N LEU A 246 2.48 -7.98 2.49
CA LEU A 246 1.42 -7.69 3.45
C LEU A 246 1.45 -6.21 3.86
N THR A 247 0.26 -5.66 4.14
CA THR A 247 0.06 -4.23 4.39
C THR A 247 -0.78 -4.03 5.66
N GLN A 248 -0.81 -2.78 6.14
CA GLN A 248 -1.73 -2.36 7.20
C GLN A 248 -3.21 -2.61 6.86
N GLY A 249 -3.57 -2.48 5.58
CA GLY A 249 -4.91 -2.77 5.09
C GLY A 249 -5.30 -4.24 5.28
N HIS A 250 -4.36 -5.17 5.07
CA HIS A 250 -4.56 -6.60 5.31
C HIS A 250 -4.74 -6.91 6.79
N ALA A 251 -3.89 -6.36 7.66
CA ALA A 251 -4.02 -6.54 9.11
C ALA A 251 -5.37 -6.00 9.60
N SER A 252 -5.73 -4.79 9.19
CA SER A 252 -7.02 -4.17 9.54
C SER A 252 -8.23 -4.96 9.02
N LEU A 253 -8.07 -5.66 7.89
CA LEU A 253 -9.11 -6.50 7.32
C LEU A 253 -9.30 -7.79 8.13
N ILE A 254 -8.22 -8.48 8.47
CA ILE A 254 -8.27 -9.71 9.29
C ILE A 254 -8.81 -9.40 10.69
N GLN A 255 -8.44 -8.25 11.26
CA GLN A 255 -8.80 -7.84 12.62
C GLN A 255 -10.32 -7.74 12.84
N LYS A 256 -11.10 -7.57 11.77
CA LYS A 256 -12.57 -7.58 11.83
C LYS A 256 -13.15 -8.96 12.17
N TYR A 257 -12.37 -10.03 12.02
CA TYR A 257 -12.83 -11.42 12.11
C TYR A 257 -12.07 -12.27 13.14
N THR A 258 -10.79 -11.98 13.39
CA THR A 258 -9.99 -12.66 14.43
C THR A 258 -8.83 -11.77 14.89
N GLN A 259 -8.32 -12.03 16.10
CA GLN A 259 -7.11 -11.44 16.68
C GLN A 259 -5.93 -12.44 16.73
N GLU A 260 -6.07 -13.66 16.20
CA GLU A 260 -5.01 -14.66 16.15
C GLU A 260 -4.65 -15.00 14.70
N VAL A 261 -3.37 -14.83 14.35
CA VAL A 261 -2.82 -15.23 13.04
C VAL A 261 -1.71 -16.24 13.21
N VAL A 262 -1.59 -17.14 12.25
CA VAL A 262 -0.53 -18.14 12.18
C VAL A 262 0.25 -17.94 10.89
N LEU A 263 1.52 -17.54 11.00
CA LEU A 263 2.40 -17.30 9.85
C LEU A 263 2.96 -18.64 9.35
N CYS A 264 2.92 -18.85 8.04
CA CYS A 264 3.46 -20.05 7.39
C CYS A 264 4.08 -19.62 6.05
N PHE A 265 5.36 -19.24 6.09
CA PHE A 265 6.12 -18.69 4.97
C PHE A 265 7.25 -19.62 4.56
N ASP A 266 7.73 -19.47 3.32
CA ASP A 266 8.80 -20.30 2.79
C ASP A 266 10.10 -20.14 3.58
N ARG A 267 10.88 -21.22 3.67
CA ARG A 267 12.17 -21.25 4.39
C ARG A 267 13.32 -20.61 3.60
N ASP A 268 13.06 -20.08 2.42
CA ASP A 268 14.07 -19.37 1.65
C ASP A 268 14.34 -17.97 2.27
N PRO A 269 15.45 -17.30 1.89
CA PRO A 269 15.78 -15.99 2.46
C PRO A 269 14.68 -14.92 2.25
N ALA A 270 13.89 -15.02 1.18
CA ALA A 270 12.82 -14.06 0.90
C ALA A 270 11.60 -14.32 1.80
N GLY A 271 11.22 -15.58 1.99
CA GLY A 271 10.14 -16.01 2.88
C GLY A 271 10.45 -15.71 4.34
N VAL A 272 11.70 -15.93 4.80
CA VAL A 272 12.14 -15.53 6.16
C VAL A 272 12.01 -14.02 6.37
N ALA A 273 12.47 -13.22 5.41
CA ALA A 273 12.35 -11.76 5.47
C ALA A 273 10.89 -11.28 5.41
N ALA A 274 10.03 -11.98 4.65
CA ALA A 274 8.61 -11.69 4.57
C ALA A 274 7.89 -12.04 5.89
N GLN A 275 8.24 -13.17 6.52
CA GLN A 275 7.71 -13.58 7.81
C GLN A 275 8.08 -12.59 8.92
N GLU A 276 9.31 -12.08 8.95
CA GLU A 276 9.72 -11.07 9.95
C GLU A 276 8.93 -9.76 9.79
N LYS A 277 8.71 -9.31 8.55
CA LYS A 277 7.85 -8.17 8.26
C LYS A 277 6.40 -8.42 8.66
N ALA A 278 5.88 -9.61 8.40
CA ALA A 278 4.53 -10.00 8.79
C ALA A 278 4.36 -10.04 10.31
N LEU A 279 5.34 -10.61 11.03
CA LEU A 279 5.37 -10.65 12.49
C LEU A 279 5.25 -9.24 13.08
N LEU A 280 6.10 -8.32 12.64
CA LEU A 280 6.06 -6.93 13.12
C LEU A 280 4.74 -6.24 12.76
N LEU A 281 4.23 -6.43 11.54
CA LEU A 281 2.96 -5.87 11.11
C LEU A 281 1.80 -6.33 12.00
N PHE A 282 1.67 -7.63 12.25
CA PHE A 282 0.56 -8.16 13.04
C PHE A 282 0.70 -7.81 14.53
N LEU A 283 1.90 -7.87 15.12
CA LEU A 283 2.12 -7.42 16.49
C LEU A 283 1.78 -5.92 16.66
N ALA A 284 2.18 -5.07 15.71
CA ALA A 284 1.85 -3.64 15.71
C ALA A 284 0.35 -3.37 15.71
N ASN A 285 -0.43 -4.31 15.20
CA ASN A 285 -1.89 -4.25 15.13
C ASN A 285 -2.59 -4.95 16.30
N GLY A 286 -1.84 -5.44 17.29
CA GLY A 286 -2.40 -6.05 18.49
C GLY A 286 -2.81 -7.51 18.34
N PHE A 287 -2.30 -8.21 17.32
CA PHE A 287 -2.59 -9.62 17.13
C PHE A 287 -1.76 -10.52 18.05
N GLN A 288 -2.34 -11.66 18.43
CA GLN A 288 -1.58 -12.83 18.82
C GLN A 288 -1.00 -13.48 17.55
N VAL A 289 0.32 -13.58 17.48
CA VAL A 289 1.02 -14.10 16.30
C VAL A 289 1.69 -15.42 16.66
N ARG A 290 1.30 -16.48 15.95
CA ARG A 290 1.99 -17.78 15.97
C ARG A 290 2.73 -18.00 14.66
N THR A 291 3.68 -18.91 14.66
CA THR A 291 4.40 -19.35 13.45
C THR A 291 4.36 -20.87 13.35
N ALA A 292 4.08 -21.36 12.14
CA ALA A 292 4.12 -22.77 11.79
C ALA A 292 5.40 -23.03 10.99
N GLU A 293 6.28 -23.86 11.52
CA GLU A 293 7.54 -24.21 10.84
C GLU A 293 7.32 -25.28 9.78
N MET A 294 7.57 -24.95 8.51
CA MET A 294 7.50 -25.91 7.40
C MET A 294 8.80 -26.68 7.26
N LEU A 295 8.81 -28.02 7.31
CA LEU A 295 10.07 -28.77 7.32
C LEU A 295 10.88 -28.64 6.01
N ASP A 296 10.27 -28.84 4.83
CA ASP A 296 10.95 -28.71 3.51
C ASP A 296 10.01 -28.54 2.31
N LYS A 297 8.69 -28.62 2.51
CA LYS A 297 7.69 -28.61 1.44
C LYS A 297 6.68 -27.51 1.69
N ASP A 298 6.29 -26.80 0.63
CA ASP A 298 5.19 -25.85 0.68
C ASP A 298 3.85 -26.58 0.94
N PRO A 299 2.82 -25.87 1.45
CA PRO A 299 1.54 -26.48 1.76
C PRO A 299 0.88 -27.15 0.55
N ASP A 300 0.99 -26.56 -0.65
CA ASP A 300 0.50 -27.15 -1.89
C ASP A 300 1.16 -28.51 -2.22
N SER A 301 2.48 -28.63 -2.01
CA SER A 301 3.21 -29.90 -2.23
C SER A 301 2.86 -30.96 -1.20
N LEU A 302 2.64 -30.58 0.07
CA LEU A 302 2.15 -31.51 1.10
C LEU A 302 0.78 -32.07 0.73
N TRP A 303 -0.13 -31.21 0.27
CA TRP A 303 -1.45 -31.61 -0.21
C TRP A 303 -1.35 -32.61 -1.37
N GLN A 304 -0.56 -32.28 -2.39
CA GLN A 304 -0.38 -33.14 -3.56
C GLN A 304 0.19 -34.52 -3.21
N LYS A 305 1.01 -34.63 -2.16
CA LYS A 305 1.56 -35.92 -1.70
C LYS A 305 0.60 -36.70 -0.81
N GLY A 306 -0.54 -36.13 -0.43
CA GLY A 306 -1.49 -36.74 0.50
C GLY A 306 -1.03 -36.67 1.95
N GLU A 307 -0.10 -35.76 2.28
CA GLU A 307 0.46 -35.58 3.63
C GLU A 307 -0.47 -34.67 4.49
N TYR A 308 -1.76 -34.99 4.52
CA TYR A 308 -2.79 -34.15 5.14
C TYR A 308 -2.64 -33.98 6.65
N GLU A 309 -2.17 -35.02 7.34
CA GLU A 309 -1.93 -34.94 8.79
C GLU A 309 -0.74 -34.02 9.11
N THR A 310 0.26 -33.96 8.22
CA THR A 310 1.35 -32.97 8.33
C THR A 310 0.80 -31.55 8.19
N LEU A 311 -0.08 -31.30 7.21
CA LEU A 311 -0.74 -30.00 7.01
C LEU A 311 -1.56 -29.57 8.24
N LYS A 312 -2.35 -30.50 8.81
CA LYS A 312 -3.09 -30.23 10.06
C LYS A 312 -2.16 -29.98 11.24
N GLY A 313 -1.07 -30.74 11.29
CA GLY A 313 0.00 -30.59 12.27
C GLY A 313 0.62 -29.19 12.28
N LEU A 314 0.71 -28.52 11.12
CA LEU A 314 1.24 -27.14 11.05
C LEU A 314 0.42 -26.17 11.90
N LEU A 315 -0.91 -26.29 11.88
CA LEU A 315 -1.78 -25.41 12.68
C LEU A 315 -1.73 -25.79 14.16
N SER A 316 -1.80 -27.09 14.49
CA SER A 316 -1.84 -27.54 15.89
C SER A 316 -0.52 -27.32 16.62
N ASN A 317 0.60 -27.44 15.91
CA ASN A 317 1.95 -27.32 16.47
C ASN A 317 2.55 -25.92 16.29
N ALA A 318 1.81 -24.97 15.71
CA ALA A 318 2.25 -23.59 15.56
C ALA A 318 2.66 -23.03 16.92
N LYS A 319 3.83 -22.41 17.03
CA LYS A 319 4.36 -21.86 18.29
C LYS A 319 4.15 -20.36 18.36
N ASP A 320 4.28 -19.76 19.55
CA ASP A 320 4.30 -18.30 19.68
C ASP A 320 5.46 -17.72 18.86
N ALA A 321 5.16 -16.78 17.96
CA ALA A 321 6.15 -16.30 16.99
C ALA A 321 7.22 -15.41 17.65
N VAL A 322 6.89 -14.72 18.73
CA VAL A 322 7.86 -13.91 19.49
C VAL A 322 8.82 -14.84 20.23
N GLN A 323 8.30 -15.90 20.86
CA GLN A 323 9.13 -16.92 21.48
C GLN A 323 10.12 -17.54 20.49
N VAL A 324 9.64 -18.01 19.33
CA VAL A 324 10.50 -18.61 18.29
C VAL A 324 11.58 -17.63 17.83
N ARG A 325 11.23 -16.35 17.66
CA ARG A 325 12.18 -15.32 17.23
C ARG A 325 13.27 -15.04 18.27
N ILE A 326 12.93 -15.09 19.56
CA ILE A 326 13.88 -14.97 20.67
C ILE A 326 14.81 -16.19 20.73
N GLU A 327 14.25 -17.40 20.59
CA GLU A 327 15.03 -18.65 20.56
C GLU A 327 16.05 -18.64 19.40
N GLN A 328 15.63 -18.24 18.20
CA GLN A 328 16.52 -18.07 17.04
C GLN A 328 17.65 -17.08 17.31
N ALA A 329 17.33 -15.90 17.87
CA ALA A 329 18.34 -14.90 18.23
C ALA A 329 19.33 -15.43 19.28
N SER A 330 18.86 -16.26 20.22
CA SER A 330 19.72 -16.91 21.21
C SER A 330 20.70 -17.88 20.56
N SER A 331 20.28 -18.63 19.55
CA SER A 331 21.13 -19.57 18.81
C SER A 331 22.17 -18.83 17.96
N ASP A 332 21.77 -17.78 17.25
CA ASP A 332 22.66 -16.99 16.38
C ASP A 332 23.71 -16.20 17.19
N GLY A 333 23.35 -15.72 18.38
CA GLY A 333 24.19 -14.92 19.27
C GLY A 333 25.24 -15.69 20.10
N MET A 334 25.43 -16.99 19.84
CA MET A 334 26.35 -17.85 20.61
C MET A 334 27.85 -17.57 20.35
N ILE A 335 28.19 -16.85 19.27
CA ILE A 335 29.60 -16.63 18.85
C ILE A 335 30.01 -15.17 19.07
N GLY A 336 30.38 -14.82 20.30
CA GLY A 336 31.05 -13.57 20.65
C GLY A 336 30.14 -12.37 20.94
N VAL A 337 30.72 -11.36 21.61
CA VAL A 337 30.01 -10.18 22.13
C VAL A 337 29.29 -9.39 21.03
N HIS A 338 29.92 -9.23 19.86
CA HIS A 338 29.32 -8.47 18.74
C HIS A 338 28.09 -9.16 18.14
N ALA A 339 28.14 -10.49 17.93
CA ALA A 339 26.99 -11.25 17.42
C ALA A 339 25.82 -11.20 18.41
N ARG A 340 26.12 -11.31 19.72
CA ARG A 340 25.13 -11.18 20.78
C ARG A 340 24.44 -9.81 20.78
N ILE A 341 25.19 -8.72 20.63
CA ILE A 341 24.63 -7.35 20.53
C ILE A 341 23.75 -7.22 19.28
N GLN A 342 24.19 -7.74 18.13
CA GLN A 342 23.40 -7.69 16.90
C GLN A 342 22.08 -8.47 17.03
N ALA A 343 22.13 -9.67 17.61
CA ALA A 343 20.95 -10.50 17.87
C ALA A 343 19.94 -9.77 18.78
N LEU A 344 20.43 -9.13 19.86
CA LEU A 344 19.61 -8.31 20.75
C LEU A 344 19.00 -7.11 20.03
N GLN A 345 19.78 -6.38 19.23
CA GLN A 345 19.29 -5.23 18.46
C GLN A 345 18.18 -5.62 17.48
N ALA A 346 18.29 -6.78 16.84
CA ALA A 346 17.29 -7.30 15.92
C ALA A 346 15.97 -7.67 16.62
N LEU A 347 15.98 -7.96 17.93
CA LEU A 347 14.78 -8.26 18.71
C LEU A 347 14.03 -7.01 19.18
N LEU A 348 14.71 -5.85 19.32
CA LEU A 348 14.11 -4.65 19.90
C LEU A 348 12.80 -4.21 19.22
N PRO A 349 12.66 -4.26 17.88
CA PRO A 349 11.38 -3.98 17.23
C PRO A 349 10.27 -4.95 17.67
N VAL A 350 10.55 -6.25 17.72
CA VAL A 350 9.56 -7.28 18.10
C VAL A 350 9.10 -7.10 19.55
N LEU A 351 10.02 -6.77 20.47
CA LEU A 351 9.74 -6.61 21.89
C LEU A 351 9.00 -5.31 22.26
N SER A 352 8.82 -4.38 21.30
CA SER A 352 8.33 -3.03 21.57
C SER A 352 7.15 -2.58 20.71
N VAL A 353 6.86 -3.30 19.62
CA VAL A 353 5.91 -2.85 18.60
C VAL A 353 4.44 -3.03 19.01
N HIS A 354 4.13 -3.92 19.95
CA HIS A 354 2.74 -4.18 20.32
C HIS A 354 2.09 -2.92 20.96
N PRO A 355 0.82 -2.59 20.65
CA PRO A 355 0.19 -1.37 21.18
C PRO A 355 -0.05 -1.42 22.69
N ASP A 356 -0.28 -2.61 23.26
CA ASP A 356 -0.40 -2.82 24.70
C ASP A 356 0.99 -2.88 25.39
N PRO A 357 1.32 -1.94 26.30
CA PRO A 357 2.57 -1.95 27.06
C PRO A 357 2.75 -3.18 27.96
N LEU A 358 1.67 -3.79 28.45
CA LEU A 358 1.74 -4.99 29.29
C LEU A 358 2.23 -6.19 28.47
N VAL A 359 1.75 -6.33 27.24
CA VAL A 359 2.20 -7.39 26.31
C VAL A 359 3.69 -7.22 26.00
N ASN A 360 4.13 -6.01 25.65
CA ASN A 360 5.56 -5.72 25.46
C ASN A 360 6.39 -6.08 26.70
N ARG A 361 5.89 -5.77 27.91
CA ARG A 361 6.59 -6.12 29.15
C ARG A 361 6.74 -7.62 29.35
N GLN A 362 5.72 -8.42 29.00
CA GLN A 362 5.81 -9.88 29.06
C GLN A 362 6.80 -10.43 28.02
N TYR A 363 6.84 -9.88 26.81
CA TYR A 363 7.84 -10.27 25.82
C TYR A 363 9.27 -9.95 26.25
N VAL A 364 9.50 -8.79 26.88
CA VAL A 364 10.82 -8.47 27.46
C VAL A 364 11.20 -9.45 28.57
N ARG A 365 10.25 -9.83 29.43
CA ARG A 365 10.48 -10.84 30.47
C ARG A 365 10.82 -12.21 29.88
N LEU A 366 10.13 -12.61 28.81
CA LEU A 366 10.43 -13.83 28.07
C LEU A 366 11.83 -13.79 27.45
N ALA A 367 12.19 -12.67 26.82
CA ALA A 367 13.52 -12.46 26.24
C ALA A 367 14.63 -12.51 27.29
N SER A 368 14.43 -11.88 28.45
CA SER A 368 15.36 -11.94 29.59
C SER A 368 15.61 -13.39 30.03
N SER A 369 14.54 -14.18 30.15
CA SER A 369 14.63 -15.58 30.57
C SER A 369 15.39 -16.45 29.57
N ILE A 370 15.10 -16.33 28.27
CA ILE A 370 15.71 -17.17 27.24
C ILE A 370 17.16 -16.77 26.97
N LEU A 371 17.42 -15.46 26.85
CA LEU A 371 18.75 -14.94 26.53
C LEU A 371 19.68 -14.89 27.75
N LYS A 372 19.13 -15.06 28.96
CA LYS A 372 19.83 -14.90 30.25
C LYS A 372 20.43 -13.50 30.40
N GLU A 373 19.67 -12.50 30.00
CA GLU A 373 20.03 -11.08 30.08
C GLU A 373 19.25 -10.39 31.19
N ASP A 374 19.83 -9.34 31.79
CA ASP A 374 19.15 -8.56 32.82
C ASP A 374 17.91 -7.84 32.25
N GLU A 375 16.73 -8.08 32.85
CA GLU A 375 15.46 -7.53 32.40
C GLU A 375 15.50 -5.99 32.38
N ARG A 376 16.14 -5.34 33.36
CA ARG A 376 16.24 -3.87 33.44
C ARG A 376 17.07 -3.31 32.27
N VAL A 377 18.14 -4.00 31.88
CA VAL A 377 18.96 -3.62 30.72
C VAL A 377 18.15 -3.73 29.42
N LEU A 378 17.38 -4.82 29.26
CA LEU A 378 16.51 -5.00 28.09
C LEU A 378 15.40 -3.94 28.05
N ILE A 379 14.78 -3.62 29.19
CA ILE A 379 13.77 -2.55 29.28
C ILE A 379 14.38 -1.21 28.87
N GLN A 380 15.55 -0.85 29.40
CA GLN A 380 16.23 0.38 29.00
C GLN A 380 16.57 0.39 27.51
N SER A 381 17.02 -0.75 26.97
CA SER A 381 17.33 -0.90 25.55
C SER A 381 16.08 -0.73 24.70
N VAL A 382 14.95 -1.34 25.07
CA VAL A 382 13.66 -1.16 24.39
C VAL A 382 13.20 0.30 24.47
N LEU A 383 13.31 0.95 25.65
CA LEU A 383 12.91 2.35 25.82
C LEU A 383 13.80 3.32 25.04
N LYS A 384 15.12 3.07 24.95
CA LYS A 384 16.08 3.86 24.17
C LYS A 384 15.96 3.59 22.67
N ALA A 385 15.74 2.33 22.32
CA ALA A 385 15.61 1.89 20.94
C ALA A 385 14.21 2.10 20.41
N ARG A 386 13.24 2.59 21.21
CA ARG A 386 12.01 3.21 20.70
C ARG A 386 12.46 4.20 19.63
N PRO A 387 12.35 3.84 18.34
CA PRO A 387 12.32 4.85 17.32
C PRO A 387 11.03 5.65 17.61
N GLY A 388 10.91 6.87 17.12
CA GLY A 388 9.65 7.60 17.25
C GLY A 388 8.53 6.79 16.62
N ALA A 389 7.81 6.00 17.43
CA ALA A 389 6.97 4.90 16.99
C ALA A 389 7.70 3.98 15.95
N LEU A 390 7.02 3.04 15.29
CA LEU A 390 7.24 2.92 13.84
C LEU A 390 7.21 4.36 13.27
N PRO A 391 7.75 4.73 12.08
CA PRO A 391 7.20 5.95 11.47
C PRO A 391 5.69 5.85 11.68
N LYS A 392 5.07 6.86 12.32
CA LYS A 392 3.64 7.05 12.11
C LYS A 392 3.59 6.93 10.61
N ALA A 393 3.16 5.78 10.08
CA ALA A 393 2.90 5.63 8.67
C ALA A 393 1.98 6.81 8.48
N ALA A 394 2.47 7.84 7.76
CA ALA A 394 1.93 9.19 7.78
C ALA A 394 0.43 9.03 7.95
N ALA A 395 -0.09 9.36 9.15
CA ALA A 395 -1.32 8.75 9.70
C ALA A 395 -2.24 8.46 8.52
N PRO A 396 -2.50 7.18 8.17
CA PRO A 396 -2.94 6.80 6.82
C PRO A 396 -4.01 7.78 6.43
N ILE A 397 -3.71 8.68 5.46
CA ILE A 397 -4.47 9.91 5.14
C ILE A 397 -5.85 9.73 5.74
N SER A 398 -6.03 10.26 6.96
CA SER A 398 -7.20 9.86 7.75
C SER A 398 -8.41 10.05 6.85
N ARG A 399 -9.35 9.12 6.94
CA ARG A 399 -10.65 9.22 6.24
C ARG A 399 -11.36 10.57 6.47
N GLU A 400 -10.83 11.44 7.33
CA GLU A 400 -11.21 12.84 7.49
C GLU A 400 -10.81 13.73 6.30
N ILE A 401 -9.62 13.60 5.69
CA ILE A 401 -9.27 14.40 4.50
C ILE A 401 -10.13 14.00 3.28
N ALA A 402 -10.61 12.76 3.24
CA ALA A 402 -11.57 12.27 2.25
C ALA A 402 -12.97 12.93 2.35
N ARG A 403 -13.23 13.77 3.37
CA ARG A 403 -14.51 14.47 3.59
C ARG A 403 -14.40 15.98 3.69
N VAL A 404 -13.21 16.57 3.62
CA VAL A 404 -13.05 18.02 3.67
C VAL A 404 -13.71 18.63 2.43
N VAL A 405 -14.77 19.41 2.62
CA VAL A 405 -15.44 20.18 1.57
C VAL A 405 -14.94 21.62 1.66
N TRP A 406 -14.11 22.03 0.70
CA TRP A 406 -13.70 23.42 0.60
C TRP A 406 -14.83 24.28 0.06
N SER A 407 -15.06 25.42 0.69
CA SER A 407 -15.89 26.49 0.15
C SER A 407 -15.30 27.02 -1.17
N ALA A 408 -16.13 27.63 -2.00
CA ALA A 408 -15.67 28.24 -3.26
C ALA A 408 -14.50 29.23 -3.04
N SER A 409 -14.49 29.96 -1.92
CA SER A 409 -13.42 30.89 -1.60
C SER A 409 -12.11 30.22 -1.17
N GLU A 410 -12.17 29.08 -0.50
CA GLU A 410 -10.99 28.28 -0.13
C GLU A 410 -10.38 27.61 -1.35
N LYS A 411 -11.22 27.11 -2.26
CA LYS A 411 -10.78 26.58 -3.56
C LYS A 411 -10.06 27.65 -4.39
N LEU A 412 -10.60 28.87 -4.45
CA LEU A 412 -9.98 30.00 -5.15
C LEU A 412 -8.66 30.44 -4.50
N LEU A 413 -8.60 30.51 -3.17
CA LEU A 413 -7.38 30.83 -2.44
C LEU A 413 -6.28 29.81 -2.70
N PHE A 414 -6.62 28.52 -2.61
CA PHE A 414 -5.69 27.44 -2.88
C PHE A 414 -5.16 27.52 -4.31
N ALA A 415 -6.04 27.72 -5.29
CA ALA A 415 -5.66 27.84 -6.68
C ALA A 415 -4.77 29.05 -6.98
N ALA A 416 -5.00 30.18 -6.31
CA ALA A 416 -4.15 31.37 -6.39
C ALA A 416 -2.73 31.06 -5.89
N PHE A 417 -2.61 30.32 -4.78
CA PHE A 417 -1.31 29.91 -4.24
C PHE A 417 -0.59 28.89 -5.10
N VAL A 418 -1.31 27.95 -5.73
CA VAL A 418 -0.71 26.99 -6.66
C VAL A 418 -0.12 27.67 -7.89
N GLN A 419 -0.80 28.68 -8.43
CA GLN A 419 -0.34 29.41 -9.63
C GLN A 419 0.69 30.49 -9.33
N HIS A 420 0.64 31.07 -8.12
CA HIS A 420 1.58 32.09 -7.67
C HIS A 420 2.17 31.72 -6.29
N PRO A 421 3.05 30.70 -6.20
CA PRO A 421 3.57 30.20 -4.91
C PRO A 421 4.26 31.25 -4.03
N ALA A 422 4.86 32.28 -4.64
CA ALA A 422 5.48 33.39 -3.91
C ALA A 422 4.49 34.12 -2.98
N LEU A 423 3.20 34.16 -3.35
CA LEU A 423 2.16 34.81 -2.56
C LEU A 423 1.87 34.10 -1.23
N VAL A 424 2.24 32.81 -1.07
CA VAL A 424 2.03 32.10 0.20
C VAL A 424 2.79 32.77 1.34
N HIS A 425 4.03 33.20 1.08
CA HIS A 425 4.83 33.93 2.06
C HIS A 425 4.23 35.31 2.37
N GLU A 426 3.76 36.01 1.34
CA GLU A 426 3.11 37.33 1.47
C GLU A 426 1.76 37.27 2.21
N ALA A 427 1.13 36.10 2.26
CA ALA A 427 -0.16 35.85 2.88
C ALA A 427 -0.06 35.03 4.18
N SER A 428 1.09 35.03 4.85
CA SER A 428 1.30 34.29 6.12
C SER A 428 0.26 34.60 7.20
N ASP A 429 -0.25 35.84 7.23
CA ASP A 429 -1.33 36.29 8.12
C ASP A 429 -2.67 35.60 7.85
N ILE A 430 -2.95 35.26 6.59
CA ILE A 430 -4.12 34.48 6.19
C ILE A 430 -3.87 33.00 6.47
N VAL A 431 -2.72 32.47 6.07
CA VAL A 431 -2.38 31.04 6.21
C VAL A 431 -2.45 30.58 7.66
N ALA A 432 -2.00 31.41 8.61
CA ALA A 432 -2.07 31.13 10.03
C ALA A 432 -3.51 30.97 10.58
N GLU A 433 -4.51 31.48 9.87
CA GLU A 433 -5.93 31.48 10.28
C GLU A 433 -6.77 30.39 9.57
N LEU A 434 -6.17 29.67 8.63
CA LEU A 434 -6.80 28.56 7.90
C LEU A 434 -6.86 27.32 8.79
N ASN A 435 -7.81 26.43 8.53
CA ASN A 435 -7.95 25.19 9.32
C ASN A 435 -6.73 24.27 9.14
N SER A 436 -6.53 23.36 10.09
CA SER A 436 -5.41 22.38 10.07
C SER A 436 -5.37 21.56 8.78
N ASP A 437 -6.53 21.32 8.18
CA ASP A 437 -6.67 20.51 6.98
C ASP A 437 -6.17 21.25 5.74
N PHE A 438 -6.36 22.58 5.66
CA PHE A 438 -5.87 23.43 4.58
C PHE A 438 -4.37 23.70 4.73
N ALA A 439 -3.88 23.89 5.97
CA ALA A 439 -2.46 24.08 6.27
C ALA A 439 -1.58 22.92 5.75
N PHE A 440 -2.09 21.67 5.83
CA PHE A 440 -1.41 20.50 5.28
C PHE A 440 -1.12 20.62 3.77
N PHE A 441 -2.05 21.20 3.00
CA PHE A 441 -1.83 21.39 1.57
C PHE A 441 -0.92 22.58 1.27
N MET A 442 -0.91 23.59 2.14
CA MET A 442 -0.03 24.75 2.01
C MET A 442 1.45 24.39 2.15
N ASP A 443 1.79 23.48 3.06
CA ASP A 443 3.16 22.97 3.19
C ASP A 443 3.66 22.36 1.87
N ARG A 444 2.78 21.72 1.11
CA ARG A 444 3.11 21.12 -0.20
C ARG A 444 3.22 22.16 -1.31
N VAL A 445 2.42 23.23 -1.26
CA VAL A 445 2.56 24.36 -2.19
C VAL A 445 3.88 25.09 -1.96
N MET A 446 4.30 25.23 -0.70
CA MET A 446 5.57 25.88 -0.32
C MET A 446 6.81 25.10 -0.77
N GLU A 447 6.68 23.80 -0.99
CA GLU A 447 7.74 22.95 -1.56
C GLU A 447 7.84 23.07 -3.10
N LEU A 448 6.90 23.77 -3.76
CA LEU A 448 6.93 23.96 -5.22
C LEU A 448 7.91 25.08 -5.61
N PRO A 449 8.80 24.85 -6.58
CA PRO A 449 9.59 25.90 -7.20
C PRO A 449 8.71 27.00 -7.80
N ASN A 450 9.15 28.26 -7.72
CA ASN A 450 8.46 29.49 -8.16
C ASN A 450 7.98 29.54 -9.64
N GLN A 451 8.14 28.47 -10.43
CA GLN A 451 7.79 28.41 -11.86
C GLN A 451 6.94 27.19 -12.24
N LYS A 452 6.47 26.40 -11.28
CA LYS A 452 5.77 25.13 -11.56
C LYS A 452 4.26 25.27 -11.34
N GLY A 453 3.48 24.93 -12.37
CA GLY A 453 2.01 24.94 -12.32
C GLY A 453 1.41 23.68 -11.71
N TRP A 454 0.08 23.53 -11.83
CA TRP A 454 -0.72 22.43 -11.30
C TRP A 454 -0.17 21.02 -11.56
N SER A 455 0.49 20.81 -12.69
CA SER A 455 1.05 19.52 -13.13
C SER A 455 2.11 18.94 -12.19
N ASP A 456 2.72 19.77 -11.35
CA ASP A 456 3.82 19.37 -10.48
C ASP A 456 3.41 19.07 -9.04
N ILE A 457 2.14 19.30 -8.67
CA ILE A 457 1.63 18.94 -7.35
C ILE A 457 1.29 17.45 -7.33
N VAL A 458 2.15 16.65 -6.69
CA VAL A 458 1.91 15.22 -6.46
C VAL A 458 0.89 15.07 -5.32
N LEU A 459 -0.39 15.24 -5.64
CA LEU A 459 -1.48 14.85 -4.73
C LEU A 459 -1.70 13.33 -4.80
N PRO A 460 -2.04 12.66 -3.68
CA PRO A 460 -2.43 11.25 -3.69
C PRO A 460 -3.54 11.02 -4.73
N ARG A 461 -3.36 10.03 -5.63
CA ARG A 461 -4.40 9.69 -6.62
C ARG A 461 -5.72 9.43 -5.88
N HIS A 462 -6.79 10.08 -6.33
CA HIS A 462 -8.15 9.99 -5.79
C HIS A 462 -8.45 10.71 -4.45
N SER A 463 -7.71 11.78 -4.09
CA SER A 463 -8.18 12.64 -3.00
C SER A 463 -9.41 13.46 -3.42
N THR A 464 -10.39 13.64 -2.53
CA THR A 464 -11.58 14.51 -2.72
C THR A 464 -11.19 15.92 -3.13
N VAL A 465 -10.03 16.40 -2.67
CA VAL A 465 -9.46 17.70 -3.03
C VAL A 465 -9.17 17.79 -4.54
N VAL A 466 -8.63 16.73 -5.16
CA VAL A 466 -8.41 16.69 -6.62
C VAL A 466 -9.73 16.77 -7.40
N TYR A 467 -10.81 16.14 -6.90
CA TYR A 467 -12.13 16.23 -7.53
C TYR A 467 -12.80 17.60 -7.31
N GLN A 468 -12.72 18.15 -6.10
CA GLN A 468 -13.29 19.45 -5.75
C GLN A 468 -12.64 20.62 -6.49
N LEU A 469 -11.34 20.50 -6.83
CA LEU A 469 -10.61 21.50 -7.58
C LEU A 469 -10.83 21.40 -9.10
N LYS A 470 -11.23 20.24 -9.63
CA LYS A 470 -11.66 20.10 -11.04
C LYS A 470 -12.97 20.83 -11.35
N GLU A 471 -13.79 21.08 -10.34
CA GLU A 471 -15.05 21.84 -10.48
C GLU A 471 -14.83 23.35 -10.62
N VAL A 472 -13.68 23.85 -10.16
CA VAL A 472 -13.31 25.25 -10.33
C VAL A 472 -12.44 25.29 -11.59
N ASN A 473 -12.88 26.02 -12.62
CA ASN A 473 -12.06 26.18 -13.82
C ASN A 473 -10.93 27.17 -13.52
N VAL A 474 -9.87 26.69 -12.86
CA VAL A 474 -8.79 27.50 -12.30
C VAL A 474 -7.56 27.59 -13.19
N SER A 475 -7.64 27.26 -14.46
CA SER A 475 -6.47 27.20 -15.34
C SER A 475 -5.77 28.55 -15.56
N GLU A 476 -6.40 29.69 -15.22
CA GLU A 476 -5.87 31.03 -15.55
C GLU A 476 -6.21 32.09 -14.47
N ILE A 477 -5.71 31.96 -13.23
CA ILE A 477 -5.77 33.07 -12.26
C ILE A 477 -4.57 33.99 -12.51
N SER A 478 -4.82 35.22 -12.94
CA SER A 478 -3.77 36.24 -13.06
C SER A 478 -3.24 36.69 -11.68
N ARG A 479 -2.05 37.29 -11.65
CA ARG A 479 -1.47 37.81 -10.40
C ARG A 479 -2.36 38.87 -9.73
N GLN A 480 -2.98 39.74 -10.53
CA GLN A 480 -3.90 40.77 -10.02
C GLN A 480 -5.15 40.16 -9.37
N GLU A 481 -5.71 39.11 -9.97
CA GLU A 481 -6.86 38.38 -9.39
C GLU A 481 -6.46 37.64 -8.12
N ALA A 482 -5.27 37.04 -8.07
CA ALA A 482 -4.73 36.43 -6.86
C ALA A 482 -4.58 37.45 -5.72
N GLU A 483 -4.08 38.65 -6.00
CA GLU A 483 -3.96 39.74 -5.03
C GLU A 483 -5.34 40.21 -4.51
N LEU A 484 -6.36 40.30 -5.38
CA LEU A 484 -7.74 40.60 -4.98
C LEU A 484 -8.35 39.50 -4.10
N ILE A 485 -8.10 38.22 -4.41
CA ILE A 485 -8.51 37.08 -3.58
C ILE A 485 -7.89 37.20 -2.19
N LEU A 486 -6.60 37.50 -2.09
CA LEU A 486 -5.91 37.71 -0.82
C LEU A 486 -6.49 38.90 -0.05
N GLN A 487 -6.76 40.03 -0.71
CA GLN A 487 -7.38 41.18 -0.06
C GLN A 487 -8.75 40.84 0.55
N GLY A 488 -9.58 40.10 -0.19
CA GLY A 488 -10.87 39.59 0.32
C GLY A 488 -10.71 38.69 1.55
N TRP A 489 -9.68 37.84 1.57
CA TRP A 489 -9.36 36.99 2.71
C TRP A 489 -8.83 37.77 3.92
N ARG A 490 -7.97 38.79 3.73
CA ARG A 490 -7.51 39.66 4.81
C ARG A 490 -8.68 40.35 5.51
N LEU A 491 -9.66 40.85 4.74
CA LEU A 491 -10.88 41.44 5.31
C LEU A 491 -11.70 40.43 6.12
N ARG A 492 -11.79 39.17 5.67
CA ARG A 492 -12.48 38.10 6.42
C ARG A 492 -11.77 37.76 7.72
N VAL A 493 -10.44 37.66 7.70
CA VAL A 493 -9.63 37.42 8.90
C VAL A 493 -9.79 38.56 9.90
N GLN A 494 -9.73 39.82 9.43
CA GLN A 494 -9.98 41.00 10.26
C GLN A 494 -11.38 40.96 10.87
N LYS A 495 -12.42 40.64 10.08
CA LYS A 495 -13.80 40.51 10.58
C LYS A 495 -13.95 39.39 11.61
N LYS A 496 -13.30 38.24 11.40
CA LYS A 496 -13.28 37.11 12.34
C LYS A 496 -12.61 37.50 13.67
N LYS A 497 -11.43 38.12 13.62
CA LYS A 497 -10.72 38.64 14.80
C LYS A 497 -11.56 39.68 15.55
N LYS A 498 -12.21 40.57 14.80
CA LYS A 498 -13.14 41.54 15.37
C LYS A 498 -14.29 40.89 16.12
N ASN A 499 -14.96 39.92 15.51
CA ASN A 499 -16.09 39.23 16.13
C ASN A 499 -15.66 38.39 17.35
N ALA A 500 -14.51 37.71 17.28
CA ALA A 500 -13.97 36.94 18.41
C ALA A 500 -13.63 37.85 19.59
N TRP A 501 -12.98 38.98 19.32
CA TRP A 501 -12.69 39.98 20.34
C TRP A 501 -13.96 40.56 20.96
N LEU A 502 -14.96 40.94 20.16
CA LEU A 502 -16.25 41.43 20.66
C LEU A 502 -16.95 40.38 21.53
N SER A 503 -16.94 39.12 21.12
CA SER A 503 -17.52 38.02 21.91
C SER A 503 -16.80 37.84 23.24
N GLU A 504 -15.48 37.98 23.27
CA GLU A 504 -14.69 37.89 24.50
C GLU A 504 -14.95 39.06 25.43
N GLN A 505 -15.00 40.29 24.91
CA GLN A 505 -15.36 41.46 25.71
C GLN A 505 -16.79 41.33 26.27
N HIS A 506 -17.73 40.78 25.51
CA HIS A 506 -19.10 40.54 26.00
C HIS A 506 -19.11 39.51 27.14
N LYS A 507 -18.35 38.40 27.04
CA LYS A 507 -18.21 37.43 28.13
C LYS A 507 -17.63 38.07 29.39
N ARG A 508 -16.58 38.88 29.24
CA ARG A 508 -15.96 39.62 30.35
C ARG A 508 -16.93 40.58 31.02
N LEU A 509 -17.73 41.31 30.24
CA LEU A 509 -18.78 42.18 30.78
C LEU A 509 -19.84 41.40 31.58
N LEU A 510 -20.32 40.28 31.05
CA LEU A 510 -21.30 39.44 31.74
C LEU A 510 -20.74 38.88 33.05
N GLN A 511 -19.49 38.40 33.02
CA GLN A 511 -18.82 37.87 34.21
C GLN A 511 -18.60 38.97 35.26
N ALA A 512 -17.97 40.09 34.89
CA ALA A 512 -17.71 41.20 35.79
C ALA A 512 -19.00 41.82 36.37
N SER A 513 -20.07 41.87 35.57
CA SER A 513 -21.40 42.28 36.04
C SER A 513 -21.99 41.31 37.05
N SER A 514 -21.84 39.99 36.83
CA SER A 514 -22.33 38.96 37.77
C SER A 514 -21.56 38.94 39.10
N GLU A 515 -20.29 39.33 39.07
CA GLU A 515 -19.39 39.42 40.22
C GLU A 515 -19.47 40.79 40.93
N GLY A 516 -20.26 41.74 40.41
CA GLY A 516 -20.39 43.09 40.97
C GLY A 516 -19.14 43.98 40.80
N ASN A 517 -18.20 43.59 39.93
CA ASN A 517 -16.95 44.33 39.70
C ASN A 517 -17.15 45.50 38.73
N LEU A 518 -17.66 46.61 39.24
CA LEU A 518 -17.96 47.82 38.47
C LEU A 518 -16.74 48.46 37.78
N GLN A 519 -15.54 48.23 38.30
CA GLN A 519 -14.31 48.76 37.72
C GLN A 519 -13.95 48.02 36.43
N GLU A 520 -13.99 46.69 36.45
CA GLU A 520 -13.75 45.85 35.26
C GLU A 520 -14.81 46.08 34.16
N VAL A 521 -16.08 46.31 34.55
CA VAL A 521 -17.14 46.70 33.62
C VAL A 521 -16.80 48.03 32.92
N ARG A 522 -16.38 49.04 33.68
CA ARG A 522 -16.01 50.36 33.14
C ARG A 522 -14.81 50.28 32.21
N ASP A 523 -13.79 49.50 32.58
CA ASP A 523 -12.56 49.36 31.80
C ASP A 523 -12.81 48.57 30.50
N THR A 524 -13.66 47.54 30.55
CA THR A 524 -14.08 46.78 29.36
C THR A 524 -14.91 47.64 28.39
N LEU A 525 -15.86 48.44 28.89
CA LEU A 525 -16.64 49.36 28.05
C LEU A 525 -15.76 50.44 27.41
N LYS A 526 -14.77 50.99 28.16
CA LYS A 526 -13.79 51.93 27.61
C LYS A 526 -12.98 51.31 26.47
N SER A 527 -12.53 50.07 26.64
CA SER A 527 -11.82 49.29 25.61
C SER A 527 -12.67 49.15 24.33
N GLN A 528 -13.97 48.84 24.47
CA GLN A 528 -14.93 48.76 23.37
C GLN A 528 -15.11 50.08 22.62
N THR A 529 -15.31 51.19 23.34
CA THR A 529 -15.39 52.52 22.71
C THR A 529 -14.09 52.96 22.04
N GLY A 530 -12.94 52.55 22.57
CA GLY A 530 -11.63 52.80 21.96
C GLY A 530 -11.46 52.07 20.62
N ALA A 531 -11.85 50.79 20.57
CA ALA A 531 -11.80 49.99 19.34
C ALA A 531 -12.75 50.51 18.27
N LEU A 532 -13.97 50.91 18.63
CA LEU A 532 -14.94 51.52 17.70
C LEU A 532 -14.40 52.79 17.03
N LYS A 533 -13.62 53.60 17.74
CA LYS A 533 -12.97 54.81 17.18
C LYS A 533 -11.81 54.50 16.22
N GLN A 534 -11.23 53.30 16.29
CA GLN A 534 -10.14 52.86 15.40
C GLN A 534 -10.64 52.18 14.10
N GLY A 535 -11.89 52.47 13.70
CA GLY A 535 -12.44 51.97 12.45
C GLY A 535 -12.97 50.53 12.52
N TRP A 536 -13.16 49.98 13.72
CA TRP A 536 -13.92 48.75 13.90
C TRP A 536 -15.42 49.06 13.83
N THR A 537 -15.93 49.62 12.73
CA THR A 537 -17.38 49.88 12.54
C THR A 537 -18.15 48.59 12.36
#